data_AF-A0A962YWY1-F1
#
_entry.id   AF-A0A962YWY1-F1
#
_cell.length_a   1.000
_cell.length_b   1.000
_cell.length_c   1.000
_cell.angle_alpha   90.00
_cell.angle_beta   90.00
_cell.angle_gamma   90.00
#
_symmetry.space_group_name_H-M   'P 1'
#
loop_
_entity.id
_entity.type
_entity.pdbx_description
1 polymer ?
#
loop_
_entity_poly.entity_id
_entity_poly.type
_entity_poly.pdbx_seq_one_letter_code
_entity_poly.pdbx_strand_id
1 'polypeptide(L)'
;MKKLLQTLILISSFIAINSYATSIFKVKVPPIQNMVANSTQSLAFVLSTQATSAVNIHCTFTSTSPNLTASFNSNGCTSTGGVGINSTTPDTVTITLTTAATAIGSITGTVTFTQTNGRHESQQYAIPITIPTSTNRTITFKNLCPFAVTFAVSSGALPAKNKPTIPCTSNAQCTKYYNYSTCVNGFCGGGACQSDNDCENTNGGTCKVPAGQSQAHCTYCNSSNDCMAGSDCDLASHTCYWLNPTPADAATKNYQLNAYPGTGTPDQDTVQLTDNSATNGYSIIWSGGFGGRTGCNFAGGINTCSTGNCNITGAGDGNGGCNLAENLQQPATLSEATFQNTTPDTYDVTVINGLNIPVAVHPTANNAASPSAYENPYICGTPGGTTETKTVNGNVGACSWEYTPPNLAFRWVGTETNTPCSDEKKCTDIDSKYRCGFTRATITGNSAQKTCGLPLGYWNQNQVCVENTAYNADPNVVDCTPTNIGSTGNSMLNLLRCTGPAAASCFNIGSASTTCCGCTNWQDQNIIVPTKADIVQQCKYPNSYWGGGTLPATGNVLPGLVWIKQACPSSYVYPFDDKTSTYTCPGNGGQSAVNYTVEFCPGQKTAGIPAS
;
A
#
# COMPACT_ATOMS: atom_id res chain seq x y z
N MET A 1 23.11 73.89 28.68
CA MET A 1 24.44 74.36 28.22
C MET A 1 25.38 73.16 28.11
N LYS A 2 26.00 72.98 26.92
CA LYS A 2 27.15 72.08 26.55
C LYS A 2 26.96 70.55 26.74
N LYS A 3 26.70 69.73 25.72
CA LYS A 3 27.56 69.14 24.63
C LYS A 3 28.81 68.35 25.10
N LEU A 4 28.79 67.02 24.88
CA LEU A 4 29.76 66.15 24.15
C LEU A 4 29.38 64.66 24.44
N LEU A 5 28.85 63.85 23.50
CA LEU A 5 29.48 63.08 22.40
C LEU A 5 30.14 61.74 22.83
N GLN A 6 29.51 60.60 22.50
CA GLN A 6 30.10 59.33 21.96
C GLN A 6 29.02 58.23 21.93
N THR A 7 28.42 57.93 20.77
CA THR A 7 28.74 56.81 19.84
C THR A 7 27.78 55.63 20.04
N LEU A 8 26.69 55.64 19.25
CA LEU A 8 25.78 54.51 19.05
C LEU A 8 26.36 53.64 17.93
N ILE A 9 26.80 52.42 18.23
CA ILE A 9 27.19 51.42 17.22
C ILE A 9 25.89 50.74 16.75
N LEU A 10 25.39 51.14 15.58
CA LEU A 10 24.47 50.32 14.79
C LEU A 10 25.29 49.30 14.01
N ILE A 11 25.15 48.01 14.35
CA ILE A 11 25.61 46.92 13.51
C ILE A 11 24.61 46.79 12.36
N SER A 12 24.84 47.53 11.29
CA SER A 12 24.27 47.24 9.97
C SER A 12 25.12 46.14 9.34
N SER A 13 24.68 44.88 9.44
CA SER A 13 25.23 43.80 8.64
C SER A 13 24.84 44.04 7.19
N PHE A 14 25.74 44.66 6.43
CA PHE A 14 25.69 44.62 4.97
C PHE A 14 25.78 43.16 4.54
N ILE A 15 24.66 42.59 4.06
CA ILE A 15 24.71 41.42 3.21
C ILE A 15 25.38 41.88 1.92
N ALA A 16 26.68 41.55 1.79
CA ALA A 16 27.35 41.64 0.52
C ALA A 16 26.61 40.71 -0.46
N ILE A 17 25.93 41.30 -1.43
CA ILE A 17 25.41 40.58 -2.59
C ILE A 17 26.64 40.21 -3.42
N ASN A 18 27.31 39.11 -3.04
CA ASN A 18 28.24 38.46 -3.94
C ASN A 18 27.43 37.99 -5.14
N SER A 19 27.73 38.55 -6.30
CA SER A 19 27.34 38.00 -7.59
C SER A 19 27.88 36.57 -7.68
N TYR A 20 27.06 35.58 -7.34
CA TYR A 20 27.39 34.18 -7.54
C TYR A 20 27.56 33.95 -9.04
N ALA A 21 28.80 33.69 -9.47
CA ALA A 21 28.98 33.00 -10.73
C ALA A 21 28.20 31.69 -10.62
N THR A 22 27.19 31.51 -11.47
CA THR A 22 26.40 30.26 -11.49
C THR A 22 27.36 29.10 -11.68
N SER A 23 27.29 28.10 -10.81
CA SER A 23 28.15 26.92 -10.89
C SER A 23 28.14 26.33 -12.30
N ILE A 24 29.31 25.90 -12.77
CA ILE A 24 29.41 25.34 -14.13
C ILE A 24 28.84 23.93 -14.23
N PHE A 25 28.58 23.27 -13.10
CA PHE A 25 27.88 21.99 -13.03
C PHE A 25 26.71 22.06 -12.05
N LYS A 26 25.76 21.14 -12.17
CA LYS A 26 24.58 21.01 -11.31
C LYS A 26 24.48 19.59 -10.80
N VAL A 27 24.08 19.45 -9.55
CA VAL A 27 23.79 18.16 -8.92
C VAL A 27 22.30 18.09 -8.61
N LYS A 28 21.62 17.09 -9.15
CA LYS A 28 20.27 16.73 -8.71
C LYS A 28 20.41 15.76 -7.54
N VAL A 29 19.97 16.21 -6.37
CA VAL A 29 20.01 15.44 -5.12
C VAL A 29 18.85 14.45 -5.10
N PRO A 30 19.08 13.15 -4.83
CA PRO A 30 18.00 12.19 -4.67
C PRO A 30 17.22 12.46 -3.36
N PRO A 31 15.97 12.01 -3.28
CA PRO A 31 15.24 11.98 -2.00
C PRO A 31 16.01 11.19 -0.95
N ILE A 32 16.08 11.74 0.26
CA ILE A 32 16.83 11.18 1.39
C ILE A 32 15.83 10.63 2.39
N GLN A 33 16.06 9.41 2.87
CA GLN A 33 15.15 8.74 3.81
C GLN A 33 15.81 8.40 5.13
N ASN A 34 14.97 8.31 6.15
CA ASN A 34 15.31 7.63 7.39
C ASN A 34 15.73 6.19 7.09
N MET A 35 16.75 5.73 7.82
CA MET A 35 17.29 4.37 7.75
C MET A 35 16.97 3.66 9.06
N VAL A 36 17.14 2.35 9.11
CA VAL A 36 17.11 1.60 10.38
C VAL A 36 18.50 1.03 10.67
N ALA A 37 18.71 0.50 11.87
CA ALA A 37 19.99 -0.11 12.21
C ALA A 37 20.30 -1.32 11.30
N ASN A 38 21.57 -1.53 10.99
CA ASN A 38 22.05 -2.62 10.11
C ASN A 38 21.42 -2.62 8.70
N SER A 39 21.16 -1.43 8.14
CA SER A 39 20.52 -1.28 6.84
C SER A 39 21.43 -0.58 5.82
N THR A 40 21.04 -0.65 4.56
CA THR A 40 21.68 0.11 3.48
C THR A 40 20.67 0.97 2.74
N GLN A 41 21.14 2.09 2.19
CA GLN A 41 20.35 2.98 1.34
C GLN A 41 21.21 3.48 0.19
N SER A 42 20.77 3.26 -1.05
CA SER A 42 21.48 3.76 -2.23
C SER A 42 20.87 5.06 -2.74
N LEU A 43 21.70 6.09 -2.86
CA LEU A 43 21.34 7.44 -3.28
C LEU A 43 22.00 7.76 -4.62
N ALA A 44 21.19 7.98 -5.66
CA ALA A 44 21.65 8.30 -7.02
C ALA A 44 21.64 9.82 -7.28
N PHE A 45 22.81 10.44 -7.25
CA PHE A 45 23.01 11.85 -7.58
C PHE A 45 23.27 12.01 -9.08
N VAL A 46 22.47 12.85 -9.76
CA VAL A 46 22.65 13.10 -11.20
C VAL A 46 23.46 14.38 -11.41
N LEU A 47 24.59 14.26 -12.06
CA LEU A 47 25.51 15.34 -12.39
C LEU A 47 25.27 15.82 -13.83
N SER A 48 25.22 17.13 -14.03
CA SER A 48 25.07 17.74 -15.35
C SER A 48 25.86 19.04 -15.45
N THR A 49 26.20 19.48 -16.67
CA THR A 49 26.92 20.74 -16.90
C THR A 49 26.40 21.42 -18.17
N GLN A 50 26.62 22.72 -18.30
CA GLN A 50 26.41 23.47 -19.54
C GLN A 50 27.76 23.92 -20.15
N ALA A 51 28.88 23.46 -19.59
CA ALA A 51 30.20 23.80 -20.09
C ALA A 51 30.45 23.13 -21.45
N THR A 52 31.13 23.86 -22.32
CA THR A 52 31.55 23.38 -23.66
C THR A 52 32.69 22.37 -23.60
N SER A 53 33.41 22.32 -22.47
CA SER A 53 34.51 21.38 -22.21
C SER A 53 34.12 20.43 -21.08
N ALA A 54 34.66 19.22 -21.10
CA ALA A 54 34.38 18.21 -20.10
C ALA A 54 34.79 18.68 -18.69
N VAL A 55 33.90 18.45 -17.72
CA VAL A 55 34.10 18.77 -16.30
C VAL A 55 34.29 17.47 -15.53
N ASN A 56 35.39 17.36 -14.78
CA ASN A 56 35.72 16.22 -13.95
C ASN A 56 35.34 16.53 -12.50
N ILE A 57 34.50 15.69 -11.91
CA ILE A 57 33.97 15.85 -10.57
C ILE A 57 34.50 14.73 -9.66
N HIS A 58 35.17 15.10 -8.58
CA HIS A 58 35.55 14.20 -7.49
C HIS A 58 34.51 14.29 -6.37
N CYS A 59 34.21 13.17 -5.70
CA CYS A 59 33.23 13.14 -4.63
C CYS A 59 33.82 12.58 -3.33
N THR A 60 33.46 13.18 -2.20
CA THR A 60 33.81 12.69 -0.87
C THR A 60 32.58 12.61 0.01
N PHE A 61 32.63 11.73 1.03
CA PHE A 61 31.60 11.62 2.05
C PHE A 61 32.22 11.76 3.43
N THR A 62 31.59 12.55 4.28
CA THR A 62 31.90 12.65 5.71
C THR A 62 30.63 12.44 6.52
N SER A 63 30.75 11.87 7.71
CA SER A 63 29.61 11.63 8.61
C SER A 63 29.86 12.26 9.98
N THR A 64 28.81 12.76 10.61
CA THR A 64 28.85 13.18 12.03
C THR A 64 28.94 12.01 13.00
N SER A 65 28.84 10.76 12.52
CA SER A 65 28.90 9.54 13.32
C SER A 65 29.62 8.42 12.59
N PRO A 66 30.48 7.63 13.28
CA PRO A 66 31.12 6.46 12.68
C PRO A 66 30.13 5.34 12.36
N ASN A 67 28.91 5.40 12.89
CA ASN A 67 27.85 4.42 12.66
C ASN A 67 27.14 4.58 11.30
N LEU A 68 27.54 5.57 10.50
CA LEU A 68 27.08 5.75 9.13
C LEU A 68 28.32 5.81 8.21
N THR A 69 28.42 4.83 7.33
CA THR A 69 29.48 4.73 6.34
C THR A 69 28.90 4.84 4.94
N ALA A 70 29.75 5.14 3.96
CA ALA A 70 29.34 5.24 2.57
C ALA A 70 30.36 4.55 1.67
N SER A 71 29.85 3.91 0.61
CA SER A 71 30.64 3.51 -0.55
C SER A 71 30.06 4.16 -1.80
N PHE A 72 30.93 4.39 -2.79
CA PHE A 72 30.50 4.90 -4.09
C PHE A 72 30.54 3.77 -5.12
N ASN A 73 29.71 3.86 -6.16
CA ASN A 73 29.84 2.97 -7.32
C ASN A 73 31.22 3.12 -7.98
N SER A 74 31.63 2.12 -8.75
CA SER A 74 32.94 2.03 -9.41
C SER A 74 33.22 3.11 -10.47
N ASN A 75 32.29 4.05 -10.69
CA ASN A 75 32.36 5.07 -11.73
C ASN A 75 33.12 6.36 -11.32
N GLY A 76 34.12 6.26 -10.44
CA GLY A 76 35.13 7.33 -10.32
C GLY A 76 34.96 8.31 -9.16
N CYS A 77 34.44 7.87 -8.01
CA CYS A 77 34.60 8.58 -6.74
C CYS A 77 35.69 7.90 -5.88
N THR A 78 36.91 7.79 -6.44
CA THR A 78 38.08 7.29 -5.71
C THR A 78 39.12 8.40 -5.61
N SER A 79 40.09 8.25 -4.71
CA SER A 79 41.16 9.25 -4.45
C SER A 79 42.01 9.61 -5.69
N THR A 80 41.86 8.92 -6.81
CA THR A 80 42.65 9.07 -8.03
C THR A 80 41.83 9.27 -9.32
N GLY A 81 40.50 9.27 -9.26
CA GLY A 81 39.60 9.43 -10.42
C GLY A 81 38.44 10.38 -10.16
N GLY A 82 37.90 11.00 -11.22
CA GLY A 82 36.71 11.84 -11.17
C GLY A 82 35.72 11.46 -12.29
N VAL A 83 34.45 11.82 -12.10
CA VAL A 83 33.38 11.61 -13.08
C VAL A 83 33.43 12.72 -14.13
N GLY A 84 33.65 12.36 -15.39
CA GLY A 84 33.69 13.30 -16.50
C GLY A 84 32.28 13.53 -17.07
N ILE A 85 31.76 14.74 -16.93
CA ILE A 85 30.47 15.15 -17.50
C ILE A 85 30.67 16.19 -18.61
N ASN A 86 29.77 16.22 -19.59
CA ASN A 86 29.70 17.27 -20.61
C ASN A 86 28.24 17.70 -20.83
N SER A 87 28.03 18.73 -21.67
CA SER A 87 26.70 19.33 -21.86
C SER A 87 25.65 18.40 -22.48
N THR A 88 26.05 17.27 -23.07
CA THR A 88 25.16 16.31 -23.75
C THR A 88 25.01 14.98 -23.01
N THR A 89 25.89 14.68 -22.05
CA THR A 89 25.90 13.41 -21.32
C THR A 89 25.95 13.66 -19.81
N PRO A 90 24.79 13.76 -19.13
CA PRO A 90 24.76 13.71 -17.67
C PRO A 90 25.22 12.33 -17.18
N ASP A 91 25.70 12.26 -15.95
CA ASP A 91 26.16 11.01 -15.34
C ASP A 91 25.59 10.84 -13.92
N THR A 92 25.54 9.61 -13.42
CA THR A 92 24.97 9.28 -12.12
C THR A 92 26.04 8.73 -11.18
N VAL A 93 26.20 9.42 -10.04
CA VAL A 93 27.01 8.93 -8.92
C VAL A 93 26.07 8.29 -7.89
N THR A 94 26.25 6.99 -7.66
CA THR A 94 25.50 6.28 -6.62
C THR A 94 26.33 6.17 -5.35
N ILE A 95 25.77 6.64 -4.24
CA ILE A 95 26.31 6.49 -2.89
C ILE A 95 25.49 5.44 -2.17
N THR A 96 26.10 4.34 -1.76
CA THR A 96 25.47 3.36 -0.88
C THR A 96 25.88 3.66 0.56
N LEU A 97 24.91 4.13 1.34
CA LEU A 97 25.04 4.36 2.76
C LEU A 97 24.77 3.05 3.51
N THR A 98 25.52 2.81 4.58
CA THR A 98 25.39 1.64 5.45
C THR A 98 25.40 2.07 6.91
N THR A 99 24.39 1.65 7.67
CA THR A 99 24.30 1.89 9.11
C THR A 99 24.81 0.69 9.91
N ALA A 100 25.49 0.96 11.03
CA ALA A 100 25.87 -0.07 11.99
C ALA A 100 24.64 -0.64 12.72
N ALA A 101 24.76 -1.85 13.28
CA ALA A 101 23.69 -2.47 14.08
C ALA A 101 23.35 -1.71 15.38
N THR A 102 24.27 -0.88 15.88
CA THR A 102 24.09 -0.04 17.07
C THR A 102 23.67 1.39 16.74
N ALA A 103 23.45 1.71 15.46
CA ALA A 103 23.11 3.05 15.03
C ALA A 103 21.70 3.42 15.52
N ILE A 104 21.57 4.56 16.19
CA ILE A 104 20.30 5.13 16.66
C ILE A 104 20.37 6.67 16.63
N GLY A 105 19.21 7.32 16.51
CA GLY A 105 19.08 8.78 16.56
C GLY A 105 19.38 9.47 15.24
N SER A 106 19.58 10.79 15.29
CA SER A 106 19.83 11.61 14.10
C SER A 106 21.32 11.63 13.74
N ILE A 107 21.63 11.22 12.51
CA ILE A 107 22.98 11.24 11.93
C ILE A 107 22.94 12.09 10.67
N THR A 108 23.96 12.91 10.45
CA THR A 108 24.09 13.68 9.21
C THR A 108 25.33 13.22 8.45
N GLY A 109 25.10 12.66 7.26
CA GLY A 109 26.12 12.51 6.24
C GLY A 109 26.29 13.82 5.48
N THR A 110 27.44 14.05 4.86
CA THR A 110 27.67 15.17 3.93
C THR A 110 28.42 14.62 2.74
N VAL A 111 27.83 14.75 1.55
CA VAL A 111 28.53 14.51 0.29
C VAL A 111 29.04 15.84 -0.26
N THR A 112 30.29 15.84 -0.69
CA THR A 112 30.90 16.98 -1.39
C THR A 112 31.25 16.57 -2.81
N PHE A 113 30.80 17.35 -3.79
CA PHE A 113 31.19 17.25 -5.20
C PHE A 113 32.14 18.39 -5.52
N THR A 114 33.37 18.07 -5.93
CA THR A 114 34.44 19.04 -6.19
C THR A 114 34.93 18.89 -7.62
N GLN A 115 34.92 19.98 -8.37
CA GLN A 115 35.54 20.01 -9.68
C GLN A 115 37.07 19.93 -9.57
N THR A 116 37.68 19.01 -10.31
CA THR A 116 39.13 18.77 -10.28
C THR A 116 39.89 19.40 -11.44
N ASN A 117 39.22 19.72 -12.55
CA ASN A 117 39.84 20.38 -13.71
C ASN A 117 39.19 21.75 -14.00
N GLY A 118 39.93 22.86 -13.88
CA GLY A 118 39.40 24.20 -14.17
C GLY A 118 39.07 25.00 -12.90
N ARG A 119 37.89 25.65 -12.80
CA ARG A 119 37.49 26.35 -11.58
C ARG A 119 37.22 25.30 -10.50
N HIS A 120 38.00 25.29 -9.42
CA HIS A 120 37.88 24.33 -8.31
C HIS A 120 36.65 24.62 -7.44
N GLU A 121 35.47 24.55 -8.04
CA GLU A 121 34.21 24.76 -7.38
C GLU A 121 33.76 23.49 -6.65
N SER A 122 33.23 23.66 -5.45
CA SER A 122 32.68 22.57 -4.63
C SER A 122 31.23 22.83 -4.27
N GLN A 123 30.39 21.82 -4.41
CA GLN A 123 29.00 21.80 -3.95
C GLN A 123 28.84 20.75 -2.85
N GLN A 124 28.24 21.13 -1.73
CA GLN A 124 28.03 20.25 -0.58
C GLN A 124 26.54 20.03 -0.33
N TYR A 125 26.19 18.79 -0.01
CA TYR A 125 24.81 18.39 0.26
C TYR A 125 24.77 17.58 1.56
N ALA A 126 23.96 18.06 2.51
CA ALA A 126 23.69 17.35 3.75
C ALA A 126 22.72 16.20 3.50
N ILE A 127 22.97 15.08 4.17
CA ILE A 127 22.17 13.86 4.15
C ILE A 127 21.70 13.58 5.58
N PRO A 128 20.61 14.23 6.03
CA PRO A 128 20.05 13.98 7.34
C PRO A 128 19.30 12.65 7.34
N ILE A 129 19.66 11.77 8.27
CA ILE A 129 19.04 10.46 8.46
C ILE A 129 18.65 10.33 9.93
N THR A 130 17.41 9.95 10.19
CA THR A 130 17.01 9.48 11.52
C THR A 130 16.99 7.97 11.53
N ILE A 131 17.58 7.37 12.57
CA ILE A 131 17.60 5.93 12.78
C ILE A 131 16.74 5.62 14.02
N PRO A 132 15.54 5.04 13.85
CA PRO A 132 14.66 4.75 14.96
C PRO A 132 15.20 3.60 15.80
N THR A 133 14.82 3.58 17.06
CA THR A 133 15.21 2.54 18.03
C THR A 133 14.53 1.19 17.78
N SER A 134 13.55 1.14 16.89
CA SER A 134 12.79 -0.06 16.53
C SER A 134 12.33 0.03 15.08
N THR A 135 12.19 -1.14 14.46
CA THR A 135 11.58 -1.37 13.15
C THR A 135 10.09 -1.71 13.24
N ASN A 136 9.47 -1.64 14.42
CA ASN A 136 8.03 -1.78 14.57
C ASN A 136 7.29 -0.75 13.71
N ARG A 137 6.05 -1.08 13.33
CA ARG A 137 5.15 -0.15 12.64
C ARG A 137 4.03 0.25 13.57
N THR A 138 3.84 1.56 13.73
CA THR A 138 2.66 2.11 14.36
C THR A 138 1.63 2.42 13.28
N ILE A 139 0.43 1.85 13.40
CA ILE A 139 -0.71 2.19 12.56
C ILE A 139 -1.67 3.03 13.39
N THR A 140 -1.93 4.24 12.94
CA THR A 140 -2.88 5.17 13.56
C THR A 140 -4.19 5.14 12.79
N PHE A 141 -5.30 4.90 13.46
CA PHE A 141 -6.63 4.99 12.88
C PHE A 141 -7.26 6.32 13.26
N LYS A 142 -7.84 7.03 12.30
CA LYS A 142 -8.56 8.28 12.53
C LYS A 142 -9.96 8.20 11.96
N ASN A 143 -10.94 8.69 12.71
CA ASN A 143 -12.31 8.80 12.22
C ASN A 143 -12.64 10.24 11.86
N LEU A 144 -12.85 10.51 10.58
CA LEU A 144 -13.40 11.78 10.08
C LEU A 144 -14.87 11.64 9.64
N CYS A 145 -15.48 10.46 9.85
CA CYS A 145 -16.88 10.23 9.51
C CYS A 145 -17.79 10.95 10.52
N PRO A 146 -18.97 11.42 10.10
CA PRO A 146 -19.97 12.03 11.00
C PRO A 146 -20.70 11.00 11.89
N PHE A 147 -20.22 9.75 11.93
CA PHE A 147 -20.75 8.64 12.71
C PHE A 147 -19.59 7.83 13.30
N ALA A 148 -19.87 7.03 14.33
CA ALA A 148 -18.85 6.19 14.94
C ALA A 148 -18.38 5.09 13.98
N VAL A 149 -17.09 4.80 14.00
CA VAL A 149 -16.48 3.73 13.21
C VAL A 149 -15.74 2.80 14.15
N THR A 150 -16.01 1.50 14.04
CA THR A 150 -15.22 0.49 14.73
C THR A 150 -14.17 -0.04 13.77
N PHE A 151 -12.90 0.26 13.99
CA PHE A 151 -11.86 -0.22 13.08
C PHE A 151 -11.65 -1.73 13.25
N ALA A 152 -11.14 -2.35 12.20
CA ALA A 152 -10.89 -3.78 12.12
C ALA A 152 -9.53 -4.02 11.47
N VAL A 153 -8.88 -5.08 11.94
CA VAL A 153 -7.64 -5.59 11.37
C VAL A 153 -7.87 -7.04 11.00
N SER A 154 -7.52 -7.42 9.76
CA SER A 154 -7.49 -8.80 9.31
C SER A 154 -6.11 -9.15 8.80
N SER A 155 -5.58 -10.31 9.18
CA SER A 155 -4.24 -10.74 8.82
C SER A 155 -4.21 -11.70 7.64
N GLY A 156 -3.10 -11.65 6.90
CA GLY A 156 -2.78 -12.65 5.89
C GLY A 156 -2.18 -13.92 6.50
N ALA A 157 -2.27 -15.01 5.74
CA ALA A 157 -1.58 -16.25 6.06
C ALA A 157 -0.06 -16.09 5.91
N LEU A 158 0.71 -16.87 6.66
CA LEU A 158 2.16 -16.97 6.54
C LEU A 158 2.62 -18.43 6.74
N PRO A 159 3.87 -18.76 6.34
CA PRO A 159 4.41 -20.09 6.58
C PRO A 159 4.44 -20.49 8.07
N ALA A 160 4.27 -21.79 8.31
CA ALA A 160 4.66 -22.40 9.57
C ALA A 160 6.19 -22.44 9.70
N LYS A 161 6.69 -22.66 10.92
CA LYS A 161 8.12 -22.76 11.20
C LYS A 161 8.75 -24.01 10.56
N ASN A 162 10.03 -23.85 10.27
CA ASN A 162 10.92 -24.94 9.91
C ASN A 162 11.90 -25.24 11.05
N LYS A 163 12.42 -26.47 11.05
CA LYS A 163 13.54 -26.89 11.89
C LYS A 163 14.83 -26.20 11.39
N PRO A 164 15.81 -25.98 12.27
CA PRO A 164 17.11 -25.45 11.89
C PRO A 164 17.97 -26.55 11.21
N THR A 165 17.52 -27.02 10.04
CA THR A 165 18.17 -28.11 9.27
C THR A 165 18.74 -27.62 7.95
N ILE A 166 18.33 -26.44 7.47
CA ILE A 166 18.80 -25.86 6.20
C ILE A 166 19.91 -24.85 6.50
N PRO A 167 21.20 -25.21 6.36
CA PRO A 167 22.30 -24.33 6.71
C PRO A 167 22.46 -23.18 5.70
N CYS A 168 22.96 -22.05 6.19
CA CYS A 168 23.29 -20.89 5.38
C CYS A 168 24.44 -20.07 5.98
N THR A 169 25.09 -19.29 5.12
CA THR A 169 26.12 -18.30 5.46
C THR A 169 25.77 -16.90 4.95
N SER A 170 24.67 -16.75 4.20
CA SER A 170 24.16 -15.47 3.72
C SER A 170 22.67 -15.54 3.38
N ASN A 171 21.98 -14.38 3.40
CA ASN A 171 20.60 -14.29 2.96
C ASN A 171 20.42 -14.74 1.51
N ALA A 172 21.40 -14.49 0.64
CA ALA A 172 21.38 -14.90 -0.77
C ALA A 172 21.24 -16.42 -0.94
N GLN A 173 21.79 -17.21 -0.01
CA GLN A 173 21.60 -18.66 -0.02
C GLN A 173 20.17 -19.02 0.32
N CYS A 174 19.55 -18.36 1.29
CA CYS A 174 18.16 -18.63 1.65
C CYS A 174 17.18 -18.19 0.56
N THR A 175 17.44 -17.05 -0.11
CA THR A 175 16.61 -16.57 -1.23
C THR A 175 16.68 -17.46 -2.47
N LYS A 176 17.76 -18.24 -2.65
CA LYS A 176 17.82 -19.28 -3.70
C LYS A 176 16.73 -20.33 -3.49
N TYR A 177 16.39 -20.57 -2.23
CA TYR A 177 15.43 -21.58 -1.86
C TYR A 177 14.04 -20.99 -1.62
N TYR A 178 13.88 -19.78 -1.04
CA TYR A 178 12.58 -19.22 -0.62
C TYR A 178 12.48 -17.69 -0.64
N ASN A 179 11.35 -17.16 -1.09
CA ASN A 179 10.99 -15.75 -1.02
C ASN A 179 10.83 -15.35 0.46
N TYR A 180 11.33 -14.15 0.80
CA TYR A 180 11.25 -13.56 2.14
C TYR A 180 12.02 -14.30 3.25
N SER A 181 12.79 -15.36 2.95
CA SER A 181 13.63 -16.05 3.94
C SER A 181 15.00 -15.40 4.06
N THR A 182 15.50 -15.28 5.30
CA THR A 182 16.84 -14.79 5.62
C THR A 182 17.63 -15.80 6.45
N CYS A 183 18.96 -15.68 6.42
CA CYS A 183 19.86 -16.50 7.19
C CYS A 183 19.94 -15.99 8.63
N VAL A 184 19.46 -16.77 9.59
CA VAL A 184 19.46 -16.44 11.02
C VAL A 184 20.12 -17.57 11.78
N ASN A 185 21.13 -17.24 12.59
CA ASN A 185 21.90 -18.20 13.39
C ASN A 185 22.49 -19.37 12.57
N GLY A 186 22.84 -19.13 11.29
CA GLY A 186 23.43 -20.12 10.40
C GLY A 186 22.42 -21.04 9.71
N PHE A 187 21.11 -20.79 9.84
CA PHE A 187 20.05 -21.55 9.18
C PHE A 187 19.04 -20.64 8.47
N CYS A 188 18.43 -21.13 7.39
CA CYS A 188 17.37 -20.41 6.70
C CYS A 188 16.08 -20.43 7.51
N GLY A 189 15.51 -19.26 7.80
CA GLY A 189 14.24 -19.11 8.52
C GLY A 189 13.04 -18.97 7.58
N GLY A 190 11.92 -18.44 8.10
CA GLY A 190 10.76 -18.08 7.26
C GLY A 190 9.94 -19.25 6.72
N GLY A 191 9.99 -20.41 7.39
CA GLY A 191 9.27 -21.62 6.98
C GLY A 191 9.84 -22.30 5.75
N ALA A 192 11.09 -22.01 5.39
CA ALA A 192 11.88 -22.64 4.34
C ALA A 192 11.95 -24.18 4.47
N CYS A 193 11.63 -24.94 3.41
CA CYS A 193 11.70 -26.42 3.44
C CYS A 193 12.04 -27.06 2.09
N GLN A 194 12.89 -28.10 2.11
CA GLN A 194 13.18 -28.96 0.93
C GLN A 194 12.37 -30.26 0.97
N SER A 195 12.00 -30.69 2.18
CA SER A 195 11.18 -31.85 2.45
C SER A 195 10.34 -31.62 3.70
N ASP A 196 9.33 -32.46 3.94
CA ASP A 196 8.50 -32.41 5.15
C ASP A 196 9.34 -32.54 6.44
N ASN A 197 10.51 -33.20 6.37
CA ASN A 197 11.40 -33.36 7.51
C ASN A 197 12.01 -32.04 8.00
N ASP A 198 12.09 -31.04 7.11
CA ASP A 198 12.55 -29.70 7.47
C ASP A 198 11.48 -28.92 8.23
N CYS A 199 10.22 -29.35 8.24
CA CYS A 199 9.16 -28.67 8.95
C CYS A 199 9.08 -29.09 10.41
N GLU A 200 8.65 -28.15 11.26
CA GLU A 200 8.51 -28.41 12.69
C GLU A 200 7.39 -29.44 12.94
N ASN A 201 6.28 -29.30 12.20
CA ASN A 201 5.23 -30.31 12.13
C ASN A 201 5.65 -31.51 11.24
N THR A 202 5.17 -32.71 11.58
CA THR A 202 5.55 -33.97 10.87
C THR A 202 4.46 -34.48 9.92
N ASN A 203 3.60 -33.60 9.39
CA ASN A 203 2.53 -34.00 8.49
C ASN A 203 3.04 -34.16 7.05
N GLY A 204 2.65 -35.24 6.38
CA GLY A 204 3.01 -35.48 4.98
C GLY A 204 2.43 -34.39 4.05
N GLY A 205 3.26 -33.88 3.13
CA GLY A 205 2.90 -32.82 2.19
C GLY A 205 2.86 -31.41 2.81
N THR A 206 3.40 -31.23 4.01
CA THR A 206 3.48 -29.92 4.67
C THR A 206 4.47 -28.99 3.99
N CYS A 207 5.54 -29.55 3.43
CA CYS A 207 6.51 -28.84 2.62
C CYS A 207 6.05 -28.82 1.16
N LYS A 208 5.39 -27.74 0.78
CA LYS A 208 4.82 -27.60 -0.57
C LYS A 208 5.02 -26.21 -1.11
N VAL A 209 5.09 -26.11 -2.44
CA VAL A 209 5.04 -24.83 -3.14
C VAL A 209 3.59 -24.33 -3.08
N PRO A 210 3.30 -23.20 -2.39
CA PRO A 210 1.97 -22.61 -2.40
C PRO A 210 1.55 -22.27 -3.84
N ALA A 211 0.24 -22.29 -4.12
CA ALA A 211 -0.26 -21.88 -5.43
C ALA A 211 0.24 -20.47 -5.80
N GLY A 212 0.80 -20.31 -6.99
CA GLY A 212 1.35 -19.03 -7.46
C GLY A 212 2.75 -18.67 -6.95
N GLN A 213 3.39 -19.53 -6.16
CA GLN A 213 4.80 -19.39 -5.76
C GLN A 213 5.68 -20.36 -6.55
N SER A 214 7.00 -20.12 -6.55
CA SER A 214 8.00 -20.97 -7.20
C SER A 214 8.79 -21.84 -6.20
N GLN A 215 8.55 -21.67 -4.90
CA GLN A 215 9.38 -22.19 -3.81
C GLN A 215 8.52 -22.77 -2.68
N ALA A 216 9.03 -23.80 -2.01
CA ALA A 216 8.26 -24.62 -1.05
C ALA A 216 8.33 -24.08 0.38
N HIS A 217 7.22 -24.07 1.11
CA HIS A 217 7.20 -23.62 2.49
C HIS A 217 6.55 -24.67 3.38
N CYS A 218 6.90 -24.68 4.67
CA CYS A 218 6.14 -25.35 5.69
C CYS A 218 4.80 -24.65 5.81
N THR A 219 3.72 -25.35 5.47
CA THR A 219 2.39 -24.74 5.35
C THR A 219 1.42 -25.13 6.45
N TYR A 220 1.75 -26.16 7.23
CA TYR A 220 0.83 -26.77 8.18
C TYR A 220 1.15 -26.40 9.64
N CYS A 221 0.12 -26.23 10.48
CA CYS A 221 0.27 -26.13 11.93
C CYS A 221 -0.77 -27.01 12.67
N ASN A 222 -0.36 -27.64 13.77
CA ASN A 222 -1.25 -28.31 14.74
C ASN A 222 -1.51 -27.44 15.98
N SER A 223 -0.65 -26.45 16.21
CA SER A 223 -0.75 -25.50 17.32
C SER A 223 -0.03 -24.21 16.98
N SER A 224 -0.27 -23.17 17.78
CA SER A 224 0.44 -21.88 17.71
C SER A 224 1.95 -22.01 17.79
N ASN A 225 2.47 -23.05 18.44
CA ASN A 225 3.91 -23.27 18.58
C ASN A 225 4.57 -23.60 17.23
N ASP A 226 3.84 -24.21 16.30
CA ASP A 226 4.31 -24.50 14.95
C ASP A 226 4.39 -23.24 14.07
N CYS A 227 3.83 -22.10 14.53
CA CYS A 227 3.79 -20.85 13.78
C CYS A 227 4.92 -19.91 14.20
N MET A 228 5.37 -19.06 13.27
CA MET A 228 6.43 -18.07 13.51
C MET A 228 6.08 -17.10 14.65
N ALA A 229 7.08 -16.50 15.31
CA ALA A 229 6.78 -15.52 16.37
C ALA A 229 5.97 -14.34 15.80
N GLY A 230 4.93 -13.92 16.53
CA GLY A 230 3.97 -12.92 16.03
C GLY A 230 2.83 -13.48 15.18
N SER A 231 2.67 -14.81 15.13
CA SER A 231 1.59 -15.49 14.42
C SER A 231 0.96 -16.59 15.28
N ASP A 232 -0.23 -17.02 14.86
CA ASP A 232 -0.99 -18.07 15.52
C ASP A 232 -1.60 -19.04 14.48
N CYS A 233 -1.91 -20.26 14.91
CA CYS A 233 -2.46 -21.30 14.07
C CYS A 233 -3.99 -21.21 14.07
N ASP A 234 -4.59 -21.01 12.89
CA ASP A 234 -6.00 -21.33 12.73
C ASP A 234 -6.16 -22.85 12.66
N LEU A 235 -6.66 -23.45 13.74
CA LEU A 235 -6.84 -24.89 13.86
C LEU A 235 -7.91 -25.45 12.93
N ALA A 236 -8.78 -24.61 12.36
CA ALA A 236 -9.77 -25.05 11.39
C ALA A 236 -9.13 -25.29 10.00
N SER A 237 -8.26 -24.38 9.55
CA SER A 237 -7.56 -24.50 8.26
C SER A 237 -6.15 -25.09 8.36
N HIS A 238 -5.64 -25.32 9.58
CA HIS A 238 -4.25 -25.72 9.85
C HIS A 238 -3.21 -24.80 9.19
N THR A 239 -3.52 -23.51 9.10
CA THR A 239 -2.68 -22.48 8.47
C THR A 239 -2.32 -21.42 9.50
N CYS A 240 -1.05 -20.99 9.50
CA CYS A 240 -0.63 -19.88 10.36
C CYS A 240 -1.10 -18.55 9.78
N TYR A 241 -1.50 -17.62 10.66
CA TYR A 241 -1.87 -16.25 10.32
C TYR A 241 -1.14 -15.27 11.23
N TRP A 242 -0.80 -14.09 10.72
CA TRP A 242 -0.26 -13.03 11.59
C TRP A 242 -1.26 -12.72 12.70
N LEU A 243 -0.77 -12.40 13.89
CA LEU A 243 -1.65 -11.92 14.94
C LEU A 243 -2.30 -10.59 14.51
N ASN A 244 -3.60 -10.47 14.75
CA ASN A 244 -4.27 -9.18 14.67
C ASN A 244 -3.81 -8.34 15.87
N PRO A 245 -3.19 -7.17 15.68
CA PRO A 245 -2.75 -6.36 16.79
C PRO A 245 -3.94 -5.76 17.53
N THR A 246 -3.80 -5.63 18.85
CA THR A 246 -4.84 -5.08 19.74
C THR A 246 -4.45 -3.67 20.18
N PRO A 247 -5.34 -2.67 20.08
CA PRO A 247 -5.08 -1.34 20.60
C PRO A 247 -5.02 -1.36 22.12
N ALA A 248 -4.28 -0.43 22.71
CA ALA A 248 -4.04 -0.38 24.15
C ALA A 248 -5.34 -0.19 24.96
N ASP A 249 -6.36 0.47 24.40
CA ASP A 249 -7.63 0.78 25.06
C ASP A 249 -8.79 -0.15 24.64
N ALA A 250 -8.50 -1.27 23.95
CA ALA A 250 -9.49 -2.22 23.43
C ALA A 250 -10.55 -2.63 24.47
N ALA A 251 -10.12 -2.92 25.70
CA ALA A 251 -11.01 -3.34 26.79
C ALA A 251 -12.05 -2.28 27.19
N THR A 252 -11.80 -1.01 26.86
CA THR A 252 -12.67 0.12 27.22
C THR A 252 -13.40 0.73 26.02
N LYS A 253 -12.78 0.72 24.83
CA LYS A 253 -13.34 1.35 23.63
C LYS A 253 -13.84 0.35 22.59
N ASN A 254 -13.52 -0.92 22.73
CA ASN A 254 -13.93 -1.97 21.78
C ASN A 254 -13.63 -1.63 20.31
N TYR A 255 -12.44 -1.06 20.05
CA TYR A 255 -11.99 -0.61 18.72
C TYR A 255 -12.84 0.53 18.12
N GLN A 256 -13.72 1.15 18.89
CA GLN A 256 -14.61 2.21 18.44
C GLN A 256 -13.93 3.57 18.49
N LEU A 257 -14.00 4.28 17.37
CA LEU A 257 -13.67 5.69 17.24
C LEU A 257 -14.97 6.51 17.18
N ASN A 258 -15.02 7.57 17.97
CA ASN A 258 -16.17 8.46 18.06
C ASN A 258 -16.42 9.20 16.73
N ALA A 259 -17.67 9.60 16.52
CA ALA A 259 -18.07 10.43 15.36
C ALA A 259 -17.33 11.78 15.36
N TYR A 260 -16.92 12.22 14.17
CA TYR A 260 -16.27 13.52 13.98
C TYR A 260 -17.29 14.63 13.78
N PRO A 261 -17.30 15.69 14.61
CA PRO A 261 -18.26 16.79 14.49
C PRO A 261 -17.93 17.77 13.36
N GLY A 262 -16.94 17.48 12.51
CA GLY A 262 -16.51 18.34 11.40
C GLY A 262 -15.53 19.45 11.78
N THR A 263 -15.24 19.63 13.07
CA THR A 263 -14.27 20.61 13.60
C THR A 263 -13.43 20.02 14.73
N GLY A 264 -12.24 20.57 14.96
CA GLY A 264 -11.31 20.08 15.98
C GLY A 264 -10.53 18.83 15.55
N THR A 265 -9.92 18.15 16.52
CA THR A 265 -9.12 16.95 16.29
C THR A 265 -10.05 15.72 16.18
N PRO A 266 -9.97 14.92 15.11
CA PRO A 266 -10.72 13.67 15.02
C PRO A 266 -10.29 12.67 16.08
N ASP A 267 -11.22 11.80 16.50
CA ASP A 267 -10.88 10.71 17.40
C ASP A 267 -9.94 9.72 16.71
N GLN A 268 -9.00 9.19 17.49
CA GLN A 268 -7.94 8.34 16.96
C GLN A 268 -7.46 7.31 17.97
N ASP A 269 -6.93 6.23 17.45
CA ASP A 269 -6.32 5.14 18.22
C ASP A 269 -5.17 4.50 17.43
N THR A 270 -4.35 3.68 18.08
CA THR A 270 -3.15 3.10 17.48
C THR A 270 -2.99 1.63 17.79
N VAL A 271 -2.42 0.90 16.84
CA VAL A 271 -1.91 -0.46 17.05
C VAL A 271 -0.42 -0.52 16.71
N GLN A 272 0.29 -1.41 17.39
CA GLN A 272 1.70 -1.69 17.14
C GLN A 272 1.85 -3.03 16.43
N LEU A 273 2.60 -3.03 15.32
CA LEU A 273 3.05 -4.22 14.63
C LEU A 273 4.50 -4.48 15.00
N THR A 274 4.73 -5.57 15.74
CA THR A 274 6.05 -5.95 16.23
C THR A 274 6.87 -6.62 15.13
N ASP A 275 8.09 -6.15 14.92
CA ASP A 275 9.04 -6.79 14.02
C ASP A 275 9.71 -8.01 14.69
N ASN A 276 9.35 -9.21 14.21
CA ASN A 276 9.91 -10.48 14.64
C ASN A 276 10.92 -11.07 13.64
N SER A 277 11.30 -10.31 12.60
CA SER A 277 12.09 -10.81 11.47
C SER A 277 13.47 -11.34 11.87
N ALA A 278 14.10 -10.71 12.87
CA ALA A 278 15.40 -11.13 13.40
C ALA A 278 15.35 -12.49 14.12
N THR A 279 14.19 -12.86 14.69
CA THR A 279 13.98 -14.13 15.39
C THR A 279 13.56 -15.23 14.43
N ASN A 280 12.65 -14.90 13.50
CA ASN A 280 12.03 -15.89 12.62
C ASN A 280 12.83 -16.15 11.33
N GLY A 281 13.72 -15.24 10.96
CA GLY A 281 14.37 -15.24 9.64
C GLY A 281 13.40 -15.05 8.48
N TYR A 282 12.32 -14.29 8.71
CA TYR A 282 11.32 -13.92 7.71
C TYR A 282 11.29 -12.41 7.52
N SER A 283 11.41 -11.93 6.30
CA SER A 283 11.57 -10.51 6.01
C SER A 283 10.28 -9.71 6.15
N ILE A 284 9.12 -10.35 6.05
CA ILE A 284 7.84 -9.69 6.26
C ILE A 284 7.63 -9.49 7.76
N ILE A 285 7.37 -8.25 8.16
CA ILE A 285 7.03 -7.87 9.53
C ILE A 285 5.58 -8.24 9.83
N TRP A 286 4.67 -7.86 8.92
CA TRP A 286 3.26 -8.14 9.00
C TRP A 286 2.60 -7.90 7.64
N SER A 287 1.58 -8.68 7.31
CA SER A 287 0.76 -8.45 6.11
C SER A 287 -0.71 -8.67 6.41
N GLY A 288 -1.56 -7.81 5.89
CA GLY A 288 -3.00 -7.89 6.09
C GLY A 288 -3.75 -6.62 5.67
N GLY A 289 -4.99 -6.51 6.11
CA GLY A 289 -5.92 -5.44 5.79
C GLY A 289 -6.41 -4.67 7.02
N PHE A 290 -6.76 -3.42 6.77
CA PHE A 290 -7.33 -2.47 7.72
C PHE A 290 -8.65 -1.97 7.14
N GLY A 291 -9.73 -2.02 7.92
CA GLY A 291 -11.05 -1.58 7.48
C GLY A 291 -11.85 -0.92 8.58
N GLY A 292 -12.94 -0.27 8.20
CA GLY A 292 -13.88 0.32 9.14
C GLY A 292 -15.22 -0.40 9.10
N ARG A 293 -15.80 -0.60 10.28
CA ARG A 293 -17.10 -1.23 10.49
C ARG A 293 -18.09 -0.18 10.97
N THR A 294 -19.33 -0.26 10.48
CA THR A 294 -20.38 0.73 10.80
C THR A 294 -21.65 0.05 11.29
N GLY A 295 -22.43 0.79 12.10
CA GLY A 295 -23.64 0.26 12.72
C GLY A 295 -23.34 -0.86 13.72
N CYS A 296 -22.24 -0.75 14.46
CA CYS A 296 -21.77 -1.78 15.37
C CYS A 296 -22.44 -1.71 16.74
N ASN A 297 -22.74 -2.87 17.30
CA ASN A 297 -23.16 -3.06 18.68
C ASN A 297 -22.22 -4.04 19.37
N PHE A 298 -21.64 -3.62 20.50
CA PHE A 298 -20.79 -4.47 21.32
C PHE A 298 -21.62 -5.22 22.37
N ALA A 299 -21.66 -6.54 22.26
CA ALA A 299 -22.34 -7.40 23.23
C ALA A 299 -21.62 -8.76 23.35
N GLY A 300 -21.46 -9.25 24.58
CA GLY A 300 -20.86 -10.58 24.82
C GLY A 300 -19.43 -10.73 24.32
N GLY A 301 -18.65 -9.64 24.25
CA GLY A 301 -17.28 -9.64 23.73
C GLY A 301 -17.18 -9.47 22.21
N ILE A 302 -18.31 -9.25 21.52
CA ILE A 302 -18.40 -9.27 20.06
C ILE A 302 -18.94 -7.93 19.54
N ASN A 303 -18.33 -7.41 18.47
CA ASN A 303 -18.87 -6.31 17.69
C ASN A 303 -19.67 -6.84 16.50
N THR A 304 -21.00 -6.79 16.57
CA THR A 304 -21.88 -7.12 15.44
C THR A 304 -22.22 -5.83 14.69
N CYS A 305 -21.93 -5.77 13.39
CA CYS A 305 -21.98 -4.54 12.59
C CYS A 305 -22.85 -4.71 11.33
N SER A 306 -23.43 -3.60 10.85
CA SER A 306 -24.21 -3.58 9.60
C SER A 306 -23.32 -3.70 8.36
N THR A 307 -22.12 -3.12 8.39
CA THR A 307 -21.12 -3.24 7.31
C THR A 307 -19.75 -3.60 7.86
N GLY A 308 -18.95 -4.29 7.05
CA GLY A 308 -17.61 -4.73 7.45
C GLY A 308 -17.59 -5.71 8.63
N ASN A 309 -18.72 -6.37 8.93
CA ASN A 309 -18.81 -7.26 10.08
C ASN A 309 -17.70 -8.32 10.04
N CYS A 310 -17.01 -8.50 11.15
CA CYS A 310 -16.20 -9.67 11.43
C CYS A 310 -16.71 -10.28 12.74
N ASN A 311 -16.12 -11.36 13.23
CA ASN A 311 -16.62 -12.13 14.38
C ASN A 311 -17.80 -13.08 14.07
N ILE A 312 -17.88 -13.56 12.83
CA ILE A 312 -18.87 -14.55 12.40
C ILE A 312 -18.60 -15.92 13.03
N THR A 313 -17.32 -16.25 13.29
CA THR A 313 -16.89 -17.56 13.81
C THR A 313 -16.59 -17.58 15.31
N GLY A 314 -16.70 -16.45 16.01
CA GLY A 314 -16.32 -16.33 17.43
C GLY A 314 -16.02 -14.90 17.87
N ALA A 315 -15.60 -14.72 19.13
CA ALA A 315 -15.48 -13.40 19.76
C ALA A 315 -14.15 -12.66 19.52
N GLY A 316 -13.27 -13.18 18.67
CA GLY A 316 -11.96 -12.61 18.40
C GLY A 316 -11.13 -12.50 19.68
N ASP A 317 -10.67 -11.29 19.99
CA ASP A 317 -9.91 -10.98 21.20
C ASP A 317 -10.80 -10.77 22.44
N GLY A 318 -12.13 -10.91 22.31
CA GLY A 318 -13.11 -10.66 23.38
C GLY A 318 -13.37 -9.17 23.67
N ASN A 319 -12.68 -8.27 22.98
CA ASN A 319 -12.88 -6.82 23.07
C ASN A 319 -13.45 -6.25 21.77
N GLY A 320 -13.88 -7.12 20.85
CA GLY A 320 -14.52 -6.74 19.60
C GLY A 320 -13.56 -6.60 18.42
N GLY A 321 -12.30 -7.05 18.54
CA GLY A 321 -11.39 -7.27 17.40
C GLY A 321 -11.80 -8.51 16.59
N CYS A 322 -11.41 -8.59 15.33
CA CYS A 322 -11.75 -9.71 14.45
C CYS A 322 -11.04 -11.01 14.86
N ASN A 323 -11.67 -12.17 14.61
CA ASN A 323 -10.99 -13.46 14.79
C ASN A 323 -9.75 -13.58 13.90
N LEU A 324 -8.81 -14.41 14.36
CA LEU A 324 -7.70 -14.88 13.53
C LEU A 324 -8.25 -15.50 12.24
N ALA A 325 -7.56 -15.30 11.11
CA ALA A 325 -7.94 -15.78 9.78
C ALA A 325 -9.27 -15.25 9.21
N GLU A 326 -9.98 -14.38 9.95
CA GLU A 326 -11.24 -13.81 9.49
C GLU A 326 -11.02 -12.45 8.80
N ASN A 327 -11.68 -12.25 7.67
CA ASN A 327 -11.74 -10.98 6.96
C ASN A 327 -13.06 -10.26 7.23
N LEU A 328 -13.10 -8.95 7.01
CA LEU A 328 -14.36 -8.19 7.04
C LEU A 328 -15.33 -8.74 5.98
N GLN A 329 -16.59 -8.90 6.36
CA GLN A 329 -17.66 -9.26 5.45
C GLN A 329 -17.86 -8.15 4.41
N GLN A 330 -17.64 -8.50 3.15
CA GLN A 330 -17.66 -7.62 2.00
C GLN A 330 -19.10 -7.37 1.51
N PRO A 331 -19.49 -6.18 1.04
CA PRO A 331 -18.64 -5.05 0.67
C PRO A 331 -17.99 -4.31 1.83
N ALA A 332 -16.68 -4.11 1.75
CA ALA A 332 -15.91 -3.30 2.68
C ALA A 332 -14.68 -2.72 1.98
N THR A 333 -14.46 -1.42 2.14
CA THR A 333 -13.21 -0.78 1.71
C THR A 333 -12.10 -1.22 2.66
N LEU A 334 -10.99 -1.70 2.12
CA LEU A 334 -9.82 -2.04 2.93
C LEU A 334 -8.64 -1.18 2.49
N SER A 335 -7.78 -0.83 3.45
CA SER A 335 -6.39 -0.57 3.15
C SER A 335 -5.62 -1.87 3.34
N GLU A 336 -4.87 -2.30 2.35
CA GLU A 336 -4.00 -3.48 2.45
C GLU A 336 -2.56 -3.02 2.60
N ALA A 337 -1.77 -3.78 3.36
CA ALA A 337 -0.36 -3.50 3.52
C ALA A 337 0.47 -4.77 3.73
N THR A 338 1.69 -4.74 3.20
CA THR A 338 2.76 -5.67 3.54
C THR A 338 3.94 -4.85 4.03
N PHE A 339 4.21 -4.93 5.34
CA PHE A 339 5.34 -4.25 5.95
C PHE A 339 6.56 -5.15 5.92
N GLN A 340 7.69 -4.59 5.51
CA GLN A 340 8.90 -5.33 5.23
C GLN A 340 10.04 -4.84 6.11
N ASN A 341 10.89 -5.78 6.50
CA ASN A 341 12.05 -5.48 7.31
C ASN A 341 13.25 -5.09 6.47
N THR A 342 13.31 -5.33 5.15
CA THR A 342 14.54 -5.15 4.35
C THR A 342 14.29 -4.46 3.02
N THR A 343 13.04 -4.42 2.57
CA THR A 343 12.60 -3.71 1.37
C THR A 343 11.55 -2.67 1.75
N PRO A 344 11.16 -1.78 0.84
CA PRO A 344 10.00 -0.92 1.03
C PRO A 344 8.75 -1.68 1.45
N ASP A 345 7.96 -1.05 2.31
CA ASP A 345 6.59 -1.49 2.56
C ASP A 345 5.76 -1.25 1.30
N THR A 346 4.75 -2.09 1.10
CA THR A 346 3.72 -1.89 0.07
C THR A 346 2.38 -1.67 0.73
N TYR A 347 1.58 -0.77 0.20
CA TYR A 347 0.24 -0.50 0.70
C TYR A 347 -0.66 0.06 -0.38
N ASP A 348 -1.96 -0.10 -0.20
CA ASP A 348 -2.99 0.36 -1.12
C ASP A 348 -4.34 0.53 -0.43
N VAL A 349 -5.31 1.06 -1.17
CA VAL A 349 -6.73 1.05 -0.81
C VAL A 349 -7.45 0.22 -1.86
N THR A 350 -8.11 -0.84 -1.44
CA THR A 350 -8.82 -1.79 -2.30
C THR A 350 -10.33 -1.65 -2.16
N VAL A 351 -11.01 -1.73 -3.31
CA VAL A 351 -12.47 -1.80 -3.45
C VAL A 351 -12.88 -2.91 -4.42
N ILE A 352 -12.00 -3.91 -4.61
CA ILE A 352 -12.24 -5.09 -5.45
C ILE A 352 -13.52 -5.81 -5.02
N ASN A 353 -13.76 -5.89 -3.71
CA ASN A 353 -14.92 -6.56 -3.15
C ASN A 353 -16.05 -5.58 -2.82
N GLY A 354 -16.06 -4.42 -3.47
CA GLY A 354 -16.99 -3.34 -3.18
C GLY A 354 -16.48 -2.46 -2.04
N LEU A 355 -17.33 -1.54 -1.60
CA LEU A 355 -16.96 -0.52 -0.64
C LEU A 355 -18.09 -0.26 0.34
N ASN A 356 -17.75 0.02 1.59
CA ASN A 356 -18.68 0.53 2.59
C ASN A 356 -18.39 2.01 2.86
N ILE A 357 -17.28 2.34 3.54
CA ILE A 357 -16.89 3.71 3.85
C ILE A 357 -15.62 4.13 3.10
N PRO A 358 -15.42 5.42 2.81
CA PRO A 358 -14.15 5.92 2.29
C PRO A 358 -12.97 5.66 3.25
N VAL A 359 -11.84 5.24 2.70
CA VAL A 359 -10.60 4.97 3.44
C VAL A 359 -9.44 5.62 2.71
N ALA A 360 -8.55 6.30 3.43
CA ALA A 360 -7.23 6.66 2.93
C ALA A 360 -6.15 6.01 3.80
N VAL A 361 -5.01 5.66 3.22
CA VAL A 361 -3.81 5.26 3.98
C VAL A 361 -2.62 6.07 3.49
N HIS A 362 -1.76 6.49 4.41
CA HIS A 362 -0.53 7.18 4.05
C HIS A 362 0.51 7.08 5.16
N PRO A 363 1.81 7.25 4.82
CA PRO A 363 2.84 7.49 5.82
C PRO A 363 2.47 8.63 6.76
N THR A 364 2.69 8.43 8.06
CA THR A 364 2.49 9.45 9.07
C THR A 364 3.48 10.60 8.86
N ALA A 365 3.02 11.84 9.02
CA ALA A 365 3.80 13.05 8.75
C ALA A 365 5.15 13.07 9.49
N ASN A 366 6.17 13.66 8.87
CA ASN A 366 7.57 13.74 9.34
C ASN A 366 8.32 12.40 9.45
N ASN A 367 7.68 11.29 9.08
CA ASN A 367 8.27 9.96 9.16
C ASN A 367 8.72 9.43 7.79
N ALA A 368 8.26 10.03 6.68
CA ALA A 368 8.65 9.73 5.30
C ALA A 368 8.75 11.01 4.44
N ALA A 369 9.54 10.99 3.36
CA ALA A 369 9.51 12.10 2.40
C ALA A 369 8.25 12.07 1.51
N SER A 370 7.82 13.25 1.07
CA SER A 370 6.67 13.40 0.18
C SER A 370 6.90 12.76 -1.20
N PRO A 371 5.83 12.39 -1.93
CA PRO A 371 5.92 11.89 -3.31
C PRO A 371 6.66 12.84 -4.27
N SER A 372 6.56 14.16 -4.02
CA SER A 372 7.27 15.17 -4.80
C SER A 372 8.80 15.03 -4.70
N ALA A 373 9.32 14.61 -3.54
CA ALA A 373 10.76 14.40 -3.37
C ALA A 373 11.27 13.24 -4.24
N TYR A 374 10.42 12.24 -4.49
CA TYR A 374 10.71 11.11 -5.37
C TYR A 374 10.39 11.35 -6.83
N GLU A 375 9.74 12.48 -7.15
CA GLU A 375 9.12 12.73 -8.44
C GLU A 375 8.28 11.52 -8.92
N ASN A 376 7.61 10.84 -7.99
CA ASN A 376 6.77 9.69 -8.28
C ASN A 376 5.58 9.69 -7.31
N PRO A 377 4.34 9.85 -7.80
CA PRO A 377 3.17 9.95 -6.93
C PRO A 377 2.83 8.66 -6.17
N TYR A 378 3.36 7.50 -6.58
CA TYR A 378 3.15 6.20 -5.94
C TYR A 378 4.15 5.88 -4.84
N ILE A 379 5.16 6.72 -4.62
CA ILE A 379 6.12 6.55 -3.54
C ILE A 379 5.72 7.45 -2.37
N CYS A 380 5.47 6.86 -1.21
CA CYS A 380 5.02 7.54 0.00
C CYS A 380 3.78 8.42 -0.23
N GLY A 381 2.90 7.97 -1.13
CA GLY A 381 1.66 8.65 -1.51
C GLY A 381 0.48 8.39 -0.56
N THR A 382 -0.70 8.78 -1.01
CA THR A 382 -1.93 8.73 -0.19
C THR A 382 -3.07 8.11 -1.01
N PRO A 383 -3.06 6.79 -1.25
CA PRO A 383 -4.22 6.11 -1.82
C PRO A 383 -5.47 6.40 -0.98
N GLY A 384 -6.59 6.63 -1.67
CA GLY A 384 -7.85 7.06 -1.06
C GLY A 384 -7.92 8.54 -0.67
N GLY A 385 -6.84 9.30 -0.85
CA GLY A 385 -6.78 10.72 -0.49
C GLY A 385 -7.69 11.60 -1.35
N THR A 386 -8.23 12.67 -0.76
CA THR A 386 -9.12 13.63 -1.42
C THR A 386 -8.39 14.78 -2.11
N THR A 387 -7.06 14.72 -2.18
CA THR A 387 -6.22 15.73 -2.83
C THR A 387 -5.42 15.08 -3.95
N GLU A 388 -5.35 15.75 -5.10
CA GLU A 388 -4.56 15.31 -6.23
C GLU A 388 -3.06 15.32 -5.84
N THR A 389 -2.38 14.18 -6.04
CA THR A 389 -0.94 14.10 -5.82
C THR A 389 -0.22 14.49 -7.11
N LYS A 390 0.42 15.67 -7.13
CA LYS A 390 1.18 16.16 -8.28
C LYS A 390 2.68 16.02 -8.07
N THR A 391 3.36 15.52 -9.09
CA THR A 391 4.83 15.49 -9.16
C THR A 391 5.30 15.98 -10.53
N VAL A 392 6.60 16.20 -10.70
CA VAL A 392 7.19 16.57 -12.00
C VAL A 392 6.95 15.50 -13.07
N ASN A 393 6.94 14.22 -12.69
CA ASN A 393 6.86 13.12 -13.66
C ASN A 393 5.46 12.51 -13.81
N GLY A 394 4.48 12.96 -13.04
CA GLY A 394 3.10 12.48 -13.14
C GLY A 394 2.23 12.88 -11.97
N ASN A 395 0.93 12.64 -12.12
CA ASN A 395 -0.10 12.99 -11.17
C ASN A 395 -1.11 11.86 -10.98
N VAL A 396 -1.64 11.75 -9.77
CA VAL A 396 -2.75 10.86 -9.43
C VAL A 396 -3.92 11.71 -8.96
N GLY A 397 -5.07 11.53 -9.57
CA GLY A 397 -6.30 12.26 -9.29
C GLY A 397 -6.78 12.08 -7.84
N ALA A 398 -7.44 13.11 -7.31
CA ALA A 398 -8.11 13.05 -6.03
C ALA A 398 -9.24 12.01 -6.04
N CYS A 399 -9.42 11.29 -4.94
CA CYS A 399 -10.63 10.52 -4.71
C CYS A 399 -11.77 11.46 -4.29
N SER A 400 -12.79 11.58 -5.14
CA SER A 400 -14.01 12.30 -4.79
C SER A 400 -14.80 11.55 -3.72
N TRP A 401 -14.69 10.21 -3.74
CA TRP A 401 -15.58 9.28 -3.03
C TRP A 401 -17.06 9.50 -3.34
N GLU A 402 -17.38 10.25 -4.38
CA GLU A 402 -18.74 10.45 -4.88
C GLU A 402 -18.95 9.54 -6.08
N TYR A 403 -19.81 8.55 -5.92
CA TYR A 403 -20.02 7.51 -6.92
C TYR A 403 -21.30 7.77 -7.71
N THR A 404 -21.20 7.68 -9.04
CA THR A 404 -22.35 7.70 -9.95
C THR A 404 -22.41 6.36 -10.67
N PRO A 405 -23.03 5.33 -10.08
CA PRO A 405 -23.05 4.01 -10.70
C PRO A 405 -23.86 4.02 -12.00
N PRO A 406 -23.47 3.22 -13.02
CA PRO A 406 -24.20 3.13 -14.29
C PRO A 406 -25.58 2.48 -14.15
N ASN A 407 -25.80 1.74 -13.06
CA ASN A 407 -27.09 1.14 -12.69
C ASN A 407 -27.27 1.27 -11.18
N LEU A 408 -28.46 1.67 -10.71
CA LEU A 408 -28.78 1.78 -9.28
C LEU A 408 -28.57 0.48 -8.51
N ALA A 409 -28.60 -0.66 -9.19
CA ALA A 409 -28.31 -1.98 -8.63
C ALA A 409 -26.91 -2.10 -8.01
N PHE A 410 -25.93 -1.31 -8.47
CA PHE A 410 -24.61 -1.27 -7.84
C PHE A 410 -24.61 -0.61 -6.47
N ARG A 411 -25.66 0.14 -6.09
CA ARG A 411 -25.77 0.63 -4.72
C ARG A 411 -26.17 -0.50 -3.79
N TRP A 412 -25.43 -0.65 -2.70
CA TRP A 412 -25.78 -1.56 -1.62
C TRP A 412 -26.65 -0.83 -0.59
N VAL A 413 -27.82 -1.38 -0.30
CA VAL A 413 -28.77 -0.84 0.67
C VAL A 413 -29.17 -1.87 1.72
N GLY A 414 -29.62 -1.37 2.87
CA GLY A 414 -30.24 -2.15 3.94
C GLY A 414 -31.62 -2.71 3.58
N THR A 415 -32.17 -3.51 4.50
CA THR A 415 -33.44 -4.23 4.34
C THR A 415 -34.60 -3.60 5.12
N GLU A 416 -34.45 -2.34 5.57
CA GLU A 416 -35.35 -1.72 6.55
C GLU A 416 -36.78 -1.64 6.05
N THR A 417 -36.98 -1.35 4.76
CA THR A 417 -38.32 -1.15 4.18
C THR A 417 -38.82 -2.34 3.37
N ASN A 418 -37.91 -3.16 2.83
CA ASN A 418 -38.17 -4.16 1.78
C ASN A 418 -39.06 -3.66 0.61
N THR A 419 -39.16 -2.35 0.40
CA THR A 419 -40.06 -1.74 -0.58
C THR A 419 -39.37 -1.74 -1.95
N PRO A 420 -39.93 -2.39 -2.99
CA PRO A 420 -39.30 -2.41 -4.31
C PRO A 420 -39.20 -1.02 -4.93
N CYS A 421 -38.14 -0.73 -5.67
CA CYS A 421 -37.92 0.56 -6.32
C CYS A 421 -37.38 0.42 -7.74
N SER A 422 -37.70 1.41 -8.57
CA SER A 422 -37.18 1.60 -9.93
C SER A 422 -36.31 2.85 -10.04
N ASP A 423 -36.47 3.80 -9.13
CA ASP A 423 -35.84 5.11 -9.13
C ASP A 423 -35.64 5.61 -7.69
N GLU A 424 -34.80 6.65 -7.54
CA GLU A 424 -34.46 7.24 -6.25
C GLU A 424 -35.64 7.92 -5.57
N LYS A 425 -36.51 8.57 -6.36
CA LYS A 425 -37.54 9.46 -5.83
C LYS A 425 -38.50 8.68 -4.95
N LYS A 426 -38.89 7.48 -5.39
CA LYS A 426 -39.74 6.57 -4.60
C LYS A 426 -39.16 6.32 -3.20
N CYS A 427 -37.85 6.17 -3.08
CA CYS A 427 -37.20 5.93 -1.79
C CYS A 427 -37.10 7.21 -0.95
N THR A 428 -36.76 8.35 -1.57
CA THR A 428 -36.68 9.63 -0.86
C THR A 428 -38.04 10.15 -0.38
N ASP A 429 -39.13 9.75 -1.05
CA ASP A 429 -40.49 10.06 -0.62
C ASP A 429 -40.90 9.27 0.66
N ILE A 430 -40.27 8.11 0.92
CA ILE A 430 -40.45 7.32 2.15
C ILE A 430 -39.62 7.94 3.28
N ASP A 431 -38.32 8.12 3.03
CA ASP A 431 -37.40 8.83 3.91
C ASP A 431 -36.29 9.45 3.06
N SER A 432 -35.99 10.72 3.27
CA SER A 432 -34.91 11.45 2.58
C SER A 432 -33.53 10.77 2.66
N LYS A 433 -33.28 9.93 3.68
CA LYS A 433 -32.05 9.14 3.85
C LYS A 433 -32.04 7.87 2.98
N TYR A 434 -33.18 7.38 2.53
CA TYR A 434 -33.26 6.13 1.75
C TYR A 434 -32.87 6.31 0.30
N ARG A 435 -32.30 5.25 -0.26
CA ARG A 435 -31.86 5.15 -1.65
C ARG A 435 -32.33 3.84 -2.26
N CYS A 436 -32.42 3.83 -3.59
CA CYS A 436 -32.74 2.60 -4.32
C CYS A 436 -31.47 1.79 -4.61
N GLY A 437 -31.48 0.48 -4.37
CA GLY A 437 -30.32 -0.38 -4.63
C GLY A 437 -30.57 -1.88 -4.38
N PHE A 438 -29.51 -2.69 -4.49
CA PHE A 438 -29.55 -4.10 -4.15
C PHE A 438 -29.25 -4.34 -2.67
N THR A 439 -29.95 -5.31 -2.11
CA THR A 439 -29.60 -5.93 -0.82
C THR A 439 -28.74 -7.16 -1.08
N ARG A 440 -28.02 -7.66 -0.06
CA ARG A 440 -27.35 -8.96 -0.16
C ARG A 440 -28.33 -10.09 -0.49
N ALA A 441 -29.52 -10.06 0.12
CA ALA A 441 -30.58 -11.05 -0.12
C ALA A 441 -31.07 -11.08 -1.59
N THR A 442 -31.10 -9.92 -2.26
CA THR A 442 -31.40 -9.84 -3.70
C THR A 442 -30.39 -10.64 -4.53
N ILE A 443 -29.10 -10.50 -4.24
CA ILE A 443 -28.03 -11.16 -5.01
C ILE A 443 -27.99 -12.66 -4.69
N THR A 444 -28.02 -13.04 -3.41
CA THR A 444 -28.00 -14.46 -3.01
C THR A 444 -29.24 -15.20 -3.50
N GLY A 445 -30.39 -14.52 -3.58
CA GLY A 445 -31.63 -15.05 -4.16
C GLY A 445 -31.70 -15.05 -5.70
N ASN A 446 -30.63 -14.64 -6.39
CA ASN A 446 -30.58 -14.47 -7.85
C ASN A 446 -31.75 -13.64 -8.41
N SER A 447 -31.94 -12.44 -7.87
CA SER A 447 -33.01 -11.51 -8.27
C SER A 447 -32.45 -10.18 -8.81
N ALA A 448 -33.23 -9.51 -9.65
CA ALA A 448 -32.93 -8.15 -10.13
C ALA A 448 -33.71 -7.06 -9.36
N GLN A 449 -34.43 -7.45 -8.29
CA GLN A 449 -35.27 -6.53 -7.53
C GLN A 449 -34.43 -5.59 -6.67
N LYS A 450 -34.49 -4.30 -7.01
CA LYS A 450 -33.99 -3.21 -6.18
C LYS A 450 -35.01 -2.85 -5.10
N THR A 451 -34.53 -2.43 -3.94
CA THR A 451 -35.36 -2.00 -2.80
C THR A 451 -34.91 -0.66 -2.24
N CYS A 452 -35.80 0.03 -1.55
CA CYS A 452 -35.47 1.20 -0.76
C CYS A 452 -34.84 0.80 0.57
N GLY A 453 -33.73 1.42 0.94
CA GLY A 453 -33.09 1.21 2.24
C GLY A 453 -32.04 2.26 2.54
N LEU A 454 -31.44 2.18 3.72
CA LEU A 454 -30.27 3.00 4.04
C LEU A 454 -29.12 2.60 3.12
N PRO A 455 -28.40 3.55 2.50
CA PRO A 455 -27.23 3.20 1.71
C PRO A 455 -26.12 2.73 2.65
N LEU A 456 -25.59 1.53 2.36
CA LEU A 456 -24.54 0.85 3.11
C LEU A 456 -23.20 0.86 2.37
N GLY A 457 -23.20 1.25 1.10
CA GLY A 457 -22.03 1.30 0.25
C GLY A 457 -22.35 0.96 -1.20
N TYR A 458 -21.40 0.32 -1.88
CA TYR A 458 -21.57 -0.11 -3.27
C TYR A 458 -21.00 -1.51 -3.50
N TRP A 459 -21.67 -2.23 -4.39
CA TRP A 459 -21.22 -3.48 -4.96
C TRP A 459 -20.15 -3.23 -6.02
N ASN A 460 -19.12 -4.07 -6.02
CA ASN A 460 -18.29 -4.33 -7.19
C ASN A 460 -18.83 -5.60 -7.87
N GLN A 461 -18.72 -5.71 -9.19
CA GLN A 461 -19.13 -6.92 -9.94
C GLN A 461 -18.50 -8.20 -9.36
N ASN A 462 -17.23 -8.12 -8.94
CA ASN A 462 -16.55 -9.24 -8.30
C ASN A 462 -17.32 -9.68 -7.05
N GLN A 463 -17.71 -8.75 -6.18
CA GLN A 463 -18.45 -9.08 -4.97
C GLN A 463 -19.83 -9.66 -5.27
N VAL A 464 -20.55 -9.17 -6.29
CA VAL A 464 -21.82 -9.78 -6.72
C VAL A 464 -21.61 -11.26 -7.07
N CYS A 465 -20.54 -11.58 -7.81
CA CYS A 465 -20.22 -12.97 -8.13
C CYS A 465 -19.68 -13.80 -6.96
N VAL A 466 -19.12 -13.16 -5.93
CA VAL A 466 -18.73 -13.84 -4.68
C VAL A 466 -19.97 -14.20 -3.85
N GLU A 467 -20.94 -13.30 -3.75
CA GLU A 467 -22.21 -13.55 -3.06
C GLU A 467 -23.04 -14.65 -3.74
N ASN A 468 -23.01 -14.69 -5.08
CA ASN A 468 -23.68 -15.72 -5.85
C ASN A 468 -22.96 -15.99 -7.18
N THR A 469 -22.24 -17.12 -7.25
CA THR A 469 -21.49 -17.55 -8.43
C THR A 469 -22.37 -17.91 -9.63
N ALA A 470 -23.69 -18.04 -9.43
CA ALA A 470 -24.68 -18.27 -10.48
C ALA A 470 -25.56 -17.04 -10.77
N TYR A 471 -25.19 -15.86 -10.26
CA TYR A 471 -25.97 -14.64 -10.48
C TYR A 471 -26.05 -14.28 -11.96
N ASN A 472 -27.26 -14.14 -12.49
CA ASN A 472 -27.52 -13.72 -13.88
C ASN A 472 -28.82 -12.91 -14.03
N ALA A 473 -29.41 -12.48 -12.91
CA ALA A 473 -30.73 -11.85 -12.92
C ALA A 473 -30.74 -10.44 -13.53
N ASP A 474 -29.66 -9.67 -13.38
CA ASP A 474 -29.48 -8.37 -14.04
C ASP A 474 -28.17 -8.33 -14.83
N PRO A 475 -28.20 -8.62 -16.15
CA PRO A 475 -27.01 -8.60 -17.01
C PRO A 475 -26.34 -7.22 -17.11
N ASN A 476 -27.02 -6.13 -16.76
CA ASN A 476 -26.42 -4.79 -16.71
C ASN A 476 -25.55 -4.59 -15.47
N VAL A 477 -25.60 -5.51 -14.50
CA VAL A 477 -24.70 -5.55 -13.35
C VAL A 477 -23.57 -6.51 -13.65
N VAL A 478 -23.88 -7.80 -13.77
CA VAL A 478 -22.91 -8.85 -14.12
C VAL A 478 -23.69 -10.15 -14.40
N ASP A 479 -23.14 -11.00 -15.28
CA ASP A 479 -23.53 -12.40 -15.36
C ASP A 479 -22.34 -13.28 -14.94
N CYS A 480 -22.48 -13.90 -13.77
CA CYS A 480 -21.45 -14.71 -13.14
C CYS A 480 -21.44 -16.16 -13.66
N THR A 481 -22.43 -16.56 -14.47
CA THR A 481 -22.53 -17.93 -14.94
C THR A 481 -21.40 -18.30 -15.90
N PRO A 482 -20.97 -19.58 -15.93
CA PRO A 482 -19.74 -19.99 -16.64
C PRO A 482 -19.77 -19.84 -18.17
N THR A 483 -20.93 -19.58 -18.78
CA THR A 483 -21.14 -19.64 -20.24
C THR A 483 -20.96 -18.31 -20.99
N ASN A 484 -20.65 -17.20 -20.29
CA ASN A 484 -20.68 -15.86 -20.90
C ASN A 484 -19.38 -15.34 -21.51
N ILE A 485 -18.30 -16.15 -21.52
CA ILE A 485 -17.02 -15.79 -22.13
C ILE A 485 -16.59 -16.92 -23.09
N GLY A 486 -16.54 -16.57 -24.38
CA GLY A 486 -16.69 -17.47 -25.54
C GLY A 486 -15.55 -18.44 -25.92
N SER A 487 -14.73 -18.95 -24.99
CA SER A 487 -13.90 -20.14 -25.24
C SER A 487 -13.21 -20.69 -23.99
N THR A 488 -13.20 -22.03 -23.86
CA THR A 488 -12.47 -22.92 -22.91
C THR A 488 -11.95 -22.31 -21.61
N GLY A 489 -12.80 -22.34 -20.56
CA GLY A 489 -12.34 -22.36 -19.16
C GLY A 489 -12.37 -21.03 -18.38
N ASN A 490 -12.65 -19.90 -19.02
CA ASN A 490 -12.82 -18.62 -18.31
C ASN A 490 -14.29 -18.32 -17.99
N SER A 491 -14.60 -18.15 -16.70
CA SER A 491 -15.83 -17.52 -16.24
C SER A 491 -15.61 -16.03 -15.99
N MET A 492 -16.71 -15.28 -15.85
CA MET A 492 -16.67 -13.88 -15.43
C MET A 492 -15.93 -13.73 -14.10
N LEU A 493 -16.19 -14.66 -13.18
CA LEU A 493 -15.50 -14.74 -11.88
C LEU A 493 -13.98 -14.93 -12.04
N ASN A 494 -13.52 -15.76 -12.98
CA ASN A 494 -12.08 -15.95 -13.23
C ASN A 494 -11.42 -14.66 -13.70
N LEU A 495 -12.07 -13.90 -14.58
CA LEU A 495 -11.55 -12.60 -15.00
C LEU A 495 -11.53 -11.64 -13.81
N LEU A 496 -12.68 -11.40 -13.17
CA LEU A 496 -12.82 -10.44 -12.06
C LEU A 496 -11.87 -10.70 -10.88
N ARG A 497 -11.51 -11.98 -10.63
CA ARG A 497 -10.59 -12.38 -9.56
C ARG A 497 -9.16 -12.62 -10.01
N CYS A 498 -8.89 -12.63 -11.31
CA CYS A 498 -7.64 -13.11 -11.87
C CYS A 498 -7.25 -14.48 -11.31
N THR A 499 -8.13 -15.47 -11.48
CA THR A 499 -7.94 -16.83 -10.97
C THR A 499 -8.15 -17.87 -12.05
N GLY A 500 -7.75 -19.11 -11.76
CA GLY A 500 -7.94 -20.22 -12.68
C GLY A 500 -7.20 -19.96 -14.01
N PRO A 501 -7.84 -20.17 -15.17
CA PRO A 501 -7.22 -19.89 -16.46
C PRO A 501 -6.87 -18.42 -16.68
N ALA A 502 -7.42 -17.48 -15.89
CA ALA A 502 -7.11 -16.05 -15.92
C ALA A 502 -6.15 -15.59 -14.79
N ALA A 503 -5.37 -16.51 -14.21
CA ALA A 503 -4.43 -16.19 -13.12
C ALA A 503 -3.28 -15.26 -13.51
N ALA A 504 -2.99 -15.13 -14.81
CA ALA A 504 -1.93 -14.24 -15.30
C ALA A 504 -2.49 -12.84 -15.61
N SER A 505 -1.75 -11.81 -15.19
CA SER A 505 -2.04 -10.43 -15.60
C SER A 505 -1.69 -10.22 -17.07
N CYS A 506 -2.62 -9.65 -17.83
CA CYS A 506 -2.44 -9.24 -19.23
C CYS A 506 -1.35 -8.16 -19.40
N PHE A 507 -0.89 -7.51 -18.32
CA PHE A 507 0.26 -6.61 -18.36
C PHE A 507 1.60 -7.34 -18.58
N ASN A 508 1.69 -8.62 -18.20
CA ASN A 508 2.95 -9.38 -18.08
C ASN A 508 3.07 -10.57 -19.06
N ILE A 509 2.07 -10.81 -19.90
CA ILE A 509 2.15 -11.84 -20.94
C ILE A 509 2.97 -11.37 -22.14
N GLY A 510 3.33 -12.25 -23.09
CA GLY A 510 4.14 -11.89 -24.27
C GLY A 510 3.34 -11.71 -25.57
N SER A 511 2.04 -11.98 -25.55
CA SER A 511 1.11 -11.91 -26.68
C SER A 511 -0.32 -11.72 -26.17
N ALA A 512 -1.23 -11.14 -26.95
CA ALA A 512 -2.65 -11.01 -26.57
C ALA A 512 -3.25 -12.38 -26.22
N SER A 513 -4.02 -12.43 -25.14
CA SER A 513 -4.66 -13.66 -24.65
C SER A 513 -6.08 -13.36 -24.17
N THR A 514 -6.99 -14.30 -24.44
CA THR A 514 -8.34 -14.30 -23.86
C THR A 514 -8.37 -14.87 -22.45
N THR A 515 -7.23 -15.36 -21.96
CA THR A 515 -7.06 -16.03 -20.66
C THR A 515 -6.16 -15.28 -19.69
N CYS A 516 -6.08 -13.97 -19.81
CA CYS A 516 -5.41 -13.15 -18.82
C CYS A 516 -6.41 -12.14 -18.27
N CYS A 517 -6.12 -11.52 -17.13
CA CYS A 517 -6.97 -10.47 -16.57
C CYS A 517 -6.30 -9.09 -16.63
N GLY A 518 -7.09 -8.02 -16.64
CA GLY A 518 -6.57 -6.65 -16.64
C GLY A 518 -6.03 -6.16 -17.98
N CYS A 519 -4.97 -5.35 -17.92
CA CYS A 519 -4.41 -4.55 -19.02
C CYS A 519 -5.28 -3.35 -19.41
N THR A 520 -5.63 -2.53 -18.41
CA THR A 520 -6.33 -1.25 -18.63
C THR A 520 -5.33 -0.10 -18.56
N ASN A 521 -5.26 0.71 -19.60
CA ASN A 521 -4.62 2.02 -19.52
C ASN A 521 -5.65 3.03 -19.01
N TRP A 522 -5.61 3.35 -17.72
CA TRP A 522 -6.64 4.19 -17.09
C TRP A 522 -6.72 5.61 -17.65
N GLN A 523 -5.61 6.16 -18.14
CA GLN A 523 -5.59 7.46 -18.81
C GLN A 523 -6.49 7.48 -20.06
N ASP A 524 -6.67 6.33 -20.72
CA ASP A 524 -7.53 6.22 -21.89
C ASP A 524 -9.03 6.27 -21.51
N GLN A 525 -9.35 6.20 -20.21
CA GLN A 525 -10.70 6.35 -19.63
C GLN A 525 -10.91 7.71 -18.97
N ASN A 526 -10.09 8.71 -19.30
CA ASN A 526 -10.05 10.05 -18.68
C ASN A 526 -9.78 10.02 -17.17
N ILE A 527 -9.10 8.99 -16.68
CA ILE A 527 -8.71 8.90 -15.27
C ILE A 527 -7.31 9.49 -15.12
N ILE A 528 -7.16 10.39 -14.15
CA ILE A 528 -5.90 11.08 -13.89
C ILE A 528 -4.94 10.13 -13.18
N VAL A 529 -4.04 9.52 -13.97
CA VAL A 529 -2.92 8.69 -13.51
C VAL A 529 -1.66 9.05 -14.30
N PRO A 530 -0.44 8.73 -13.81
CA PRO A 530 0.78 8.96 -14.57
C PRO A 530 0.80 8.16 -15.88
N THR A 531 1.26 8.80 -16.95
CA THR A 531 1.32 8.20 -18.30
C THR A 531 2.70 7.65 -18.65
N LYS A 532 3.72 7.92 -17.84
CA LYS A 532 5.08 7.45 -18.11
C LYS A 532 5.22 5.97 -17.75
N ALA A 533 5.76 5.19 -18.69
CA ALA A 533 5.87 3.74 -18.59
C ALA A 533 6.80 3.24 -17.47
N ASP A 534 7.72 4.09 -17.01
CA ASP A 534 8.62 3.84 -15.88
C ASP A 534 7.93 4.01 -14.51
N ILE A 535 6.81 4.74 -14.45
CA ILE A 535 5.98 4.92 -13.25
C ILE A 535 4.82 3.92 -13.26
N VAL A 536 4.04 3.90 -14.35
CA VAL A 536 2.88 3.01 -14.51
C VAL A 536 3.12 2.10 -15.68
N GLN A 537 3.01 0.79 -15.45
CA GLN A 537 3.11 -0.20 -16.51
C GLN A 537 2.00 0.01 -17.54
N GLN A 538 2.38 0.34 -18.77
CA GLN A 538 1.42 0.50 -19.87
C GLN A 538 0.95 -0.86 -20.37
N CYS A 539 -0.34 -0.95 -20.70
CA CYS A 539 -0.94 -2.15 -21.26
C CYS A 539 -0.26 -2.50 -22.60
N LYS A 540 0.19 -3.75 -22.71
CA LYS A 540 0.83 -4.29 -23.92
C LYS A 540 -0.03 -5.33 -24.66
N TYR A 541 -0.87 -6.07 -23.94
CA TYR A 541 -1.58 -7.24 -24.46
C TYR A 541 -3.05 -7.24 -24.00
N PRO A 542 -3.90 -6.41 -24.62
CA PRO A 542 -5.29 -6.25 -24.18
C PRO A 542 -6.09 -7.55 -24.34
N ASN A 543 -7.01 -7.78 -23.41
CA ASN A 543 -8.00 -8.85 -23.48
C ASN A 543 -9.36 -8.28 -23.90
N SER A 544 -9.93 -8.78 -25.00
CA SER A 544 -11.22 -8.31 -25.54
C SER A 544 -12.42 -8.53 -24.59
N TYR A 545 -12.37 -9.54 -23.73
CA TYR A 545 -13.41 -9.78 -22.72
C TYR A 545 -13.29 -8.85 -21.53
N TRP A 546 -12.06 -8.46 -21.20
CA TRP A 546 -11.81 -7.46 -20.16
C TRP A 546 -12.31 -6.08 -20.61
N GLY A 547 -11.92 -5.69 -21.82
CA GLY A 547 -12.16 -4.36 -22.38
C GLY A 547 -10.86 -3.73 -22.86
N GLY A 548 -10.91 -3.07 -24.02
CA GLY A 548 -9.77 -2.32 -24.57
C GLY A 548 -9.76 -0.87 -24.08
N GLY A 549 -8.58 -0.26 -24.00
CA GLY A 549 -8.35 1.16 -23.65
C GLY A 549 -8.89 2.17 -24.68
N THR A 550 -10.10 1.97 -25.18
CA THR A 550 -10.84 2.96 -25.96
C THR A 550 -11.93 3.56 -25.08
N LEU A 551 -12.23 4.85 -25.27
CA LEU A 551 -13.38 5.50 -24.65
C LEU A 551 -14.57 5.52 -25.63
N PRO A 552 -15.77 5.04 -25.26
CA PRO A 552 -16.13 4.44 -23.97
C PRO A 552 -15.53 3.03 -23.79
N ALA A 553 -15.31 2.63 -22.52
CA ALA A 553 -14.92 1.26 -22.19
C ALA A 553 -15.83 0.23 -22.86
N THR A 554 -15.21 -0.84 -23.37
CA THR A 554 -15.87 -1.97 -24.02
C THR A 554 -15.60 -3.26 -23.24
N GLY A 555 -16.14 -4.40 -23.71
CA GLY A 555 -15.97 -5.68 -23.05
C GLY A 555 -16.96 -5.89 -21.90
N ASN A 556 -16.74 -6.94 -21.12
CA ASN A 556 -17.70 -7.41 -20.12
C ASN A 556 -17.30 -7.02 -18.68
N VAL A 557 -16.05 -6.60 -18.47
CA VAL A 557 -15.51 -6.27 -17.13
C VAL A 557 -15.32 -4.76 -16.97
N LEU A 558 -14.50 -4.15 -17.83
CA LEU A 558 -14.07 -2.77 -17.67
C LEU A 558 -15.22 -1.76 -17.52
N PRO A 559 -16.34 -1.84 -18.27
CA PRO A 559 -17.45 -0.89 -18.11
C PRO A 559 -18.06 -0.89 -16.70
N GLY A 560 -18.02 -2.03 -16.00
CA GLY A 560 -18.51 -2.17 -14.63
C GLY A 560 -17.56 -1.63 -13.56
N LEU A 561 -16.32 -1.28 -13.92
CA LEU A 561 -15.27 -0.82 -13.00
C LEU A 561 -14.89 0.66 -13.19
N VAL A 562 -15.07 1.22 -14.39
CA VAL A 562 -14.64 2.61 -14.72
C VAL A 562 -15.22 3.64 -13.75
N TRP A 563 -16.50 3.55 -13.40
CA TRP A 563 -17.15 4.50 -12.50
C TRP A 563 -16.59 4.45 -11.06
N ILE A 564 -16.12 3.28 -10.61
CA ILE A 564 -15.46 3.10 -9.31
C ILE A 564 -14.09 3.78 -9.34
N LYS A 565 -13.31 3.49 -10.37
CA LYS A 565 -11.97 4.06 -10.56
C LYS A 565 -12.02 5.58 -10.79
N GLN A 566 -13.04 6.09 -11.47
CA GLN A 566 -13.25 7.54 -11.64
C GLN A 566 -13.52 8.25 -10.31
N ALA A 567 -14.29 7.64 -9.41
CA ALA A 567 -14.56 8.19 -8.09
C ALA A 567 -13.33 8.14 -7.16
N CYS A 568 -12.43 7.18 -7.37
CA CYS A 568 -11.15 7.12 -6.67
C CYS A 568 -10.02 6.60 -7.59
N PRO A 569 -9.30 7.50 -8.29
CA PRO A 569 -8.24 7.12 -9.23
C PRO A 569 -7.08 6.35 -8.61
N SER A 570 -6.90 6.49 -7.30
CA SER A 570 -5.83 5.86 -6.53
C SER A 570 -6.21 4.52 -5.89
N SER A 571 -7.46 4.05 -6.04
CA SER A 571 -7.89 2.78 -5.47
C SER A 571 -7.68 1.62 -6.42
N TYR A 572 -7.44 0.46 -5.82
CA TYR A 572 -7.29 -0.84 -6.43
C TYR A 572 -8.67 -1.47 -6.65
N VAL A 573 -9.12 -1.58 -7.90
CA VAL A 573 -10.52 -1.95 -8.22
C VAL A 573 -10.70 -3.38 -8.77
N TYR A 574 -9.60 -4.05 -9.11
CA TYR A 574 -9.54 -5.48 -9.47
C TYR A 574 -8.12 -6.06 -9.26
N PRO A 575 -7.92 -7.39 -9.15
CA PRO A 575 -6.58 -7.97 -9.00
C PRO A 575 -5.66 -7.69 -10.20
N PHE A 576 -4.41 -7.34 -9.96
CA PHE A 576 -3.48 -6.79 -10.96
C PHE A 576 -4.00 -5.53 -11.67
N ASP A 577 -4.68 -4.64 -10.93
CA ASP A 577 -5.03 -3.28 -11.33
C ASP A 577 -3.78 -2.39 -11.45
N ASP A 578 -2.99 -2.74 -12.48
CA ASP A 578 -1.71 -2.17 -12.92
C ASP A 578 -0.83 -1.66 -11.77
N LYS A 579 0.01 -0.66 -12.00
CA LYS A 579 0.77 0.00 -10.92
C LYS A 579 0.10 1.29 -10.45
N THR A 580 -1.13 1.58 -10.90
CA THR A 580 -1.83 2.83 -10.55
C THR A 580 -2.45 2.83 -9.16
N SER A 581 -2.38 1.70 -8.47
CA SER A 581 -3.12 1.47 -7.22
C SER A 581 -2.27 0.93 -6.09
N THR A 582 -1.03 0.51 -6.34
CA THR A 582 -0.11 0.00 -5.31
C THR A 582 0.98 1.03 -5.04
N TYR A 583 1.11 1.40 -3.78
CA TYR A 583 2.08 2.38 -3.30
C TYR A 583 3.19 1.69 -2.54
N THR A 584 4.36 2.33 -2.48
CA THR A 584 5.49 1.85 -1.68
C THR A 584 6.03 2.94 -0.78
N CYS A 585 6.50 2.62 0.42
CA CYS A 585 7.24 3.56 1.24
C CYS A 585 8.21 2.82 2.18
N PRO A 586 9.47 3.25 2.31
CA PRO A 586 10.14 4.34 1.58
C PRO A 586 10.34 4.01 0.09
N GLY A 587 10.80 4.96 -0.72
CA GLY A 587 11.17 4.69 -2.11
C GLY A 587 12.42 3.81 -2.26
N ASN A 588 12.74 3.48 -3.52
CA ASN A 588 13.78 2.53 -3.93
C ASN A 588 15.01 2.42 -3.01
N GLY A 589 15.25 1.20 -2.51
CA GLY A 589 16.53 0.79 -1.93
C GLY A 589 16.77 1.20 -0.47
N GLY A 590 15.74 1.63 0.26
CA GLY A 590 15.84 1.89 1.70
C GLY A 590 15.01 0.92 2.53
N GLN A 591 15.58 0.46 3.64
CA GLN A 591 14.87 -0.11 4.78
C GLN A 591 14.37 1.05 5.65
N SER A 592 13.08 1.16 5.95
CA SER A 592 12.60 2.21 6.85
C SER A 592 11.53 1.70 7.79
N ALA A 593 11.44 2.29 8.98
CA ALA A 593 10.39 2.06 9.94
C ALA A 593 9.34 3.16 9.81
N VAL A 594 8.62 3.15 8.69
CA VAL A 594 7.62 4.17 8.39
C VAL A 594 6.34 3.87 9.17
N ASN A 595 5.85 4.79 9.98
CA ASN A 595 4.52 4.67 10.59
C ASN A 595 3.44 5.08 9.59
N TYR A 596 2.24 4.56 9.74
CA TYR A 596 1.13 4.84 8.82
C TYR A 596 -0.10 5.36 9.56
N THR A 597 -0.90 6.15 8.85
CA THR A 597 -2.23 6.56 9.26
C THR A 597 -3.25 5.99 8.29
N VAL A 598 -4.30 5.36 8.83
CA VAL A 598 -5.50 4.96 8.12
C VAL A 598 -6.61 5.93 8.53
N GLU A 599 -7.18 6.65 7.56
CA GLU A 599 -8.23 7.63 7.78
C GLU A 599 -9.56 7.12 7.22
N PHE A 600 -10.59 7.09 8.07
CA PHE A 600 -11.96 6.84 7.65
C PHE A 600 -12.65 8.15 7.29
N CYS A 601 -13.37 8.17 6.17
CA CYS A 601 -13.99 9.36 5.60
C CYS A 601 -13.02 10.52 5.34
N PRO A 602 -11.90 10.32 4.61
CA PRO A 602 -10.96 11.39 4.30
C PRO A 602 -11.69 12.58 3.65
N GLY A 603 -11.33 13.79 4.07
CA GLY A 603 -12.04 15.01 3.64
C GLY A 603 -13.53 15.07 4.04
N GLN A 604 -13.93 14.32 5.07
CA GLN A 604 -15.31 14.18 5.55
C GLN A 604 -16.27 13.59 4.50
N LYS A 605 -15.73 12.87 3.52
CA LYS A 605 -16.52 12.18 2.49
C LYS A 605 -17.08 10.87 3.01
N THR A 606 -18.35 10.59 2.77
CA THR A 606 -19.04 9.38 3.28
C THR A 606 -19.48 8.40 2.20
N ALA A 607 -19.16 8.66 0.93
CA ALA A 607 -19.67 7.88 -0.21
C ALA A 607 -21.21 7.79 -0.29
N GLY A 608 -21.91 8.82 0.20
CA GLY A 608 -23.37 8.85 0.20
C GLY A 608 -24.01 8.03 1.32
N ILE A 609 -23.22 7.47 2.24
CA ILE A 609 -23.72 6.92 3.51
C ILE A 609 -24.18 8.08 4.39
N PRO A 610 -25.40 8.05 4.96
CA PRO A 610 -25.91 9.14 5.76
C PRO A 610 -25.30 9.10 7.16
N ALA A 611 -25.29 10.26 7.84
CA ALA A 611 -25.12 10.25 9.29
C ALA A 611 -26.28 9.46 9.92
N SER A 612 -25.93 8.48 10.76
CA SER A 612 -26.88 7.66 11.52
C SER A 612 -27.76 8.55 12.38
#